data_AF-K1U1U8-F1
#
_entry.id   AF-K1U1U8-F1
#
_cell.length_a   1.000
_cell.length_b   1.000
_cell.length_c   1.000
_cell.angle_alpha   90.00
_cell.angle_beta   90.00
_cell.angle_gamma   90.00
#
_symmetry.space_group_name_H-M   'P 1'
#
loop_
_entity.id
_entity.type
_entity.pdbx_description
1 polymer ?
#
loop_
_entity_poly.entity_id
_entity_poly.type
_entity_poly.pdbx_seq_one_letter_code
_entity_poly.pdbx_strand_id
1 'polypeptide(L)'
;MIGESWDCFYDENYTYQWDDGKLSIFDGENCLYVLEYPTDKWYVNGNNARLENGIFYGASVMNGYAQPDTCFMFAYDLENEKLLWRSADQTYNSMNFLVKGDVIFCGYGFTAEDDYLYQLDKNTGEVIDRLPLKKMPDLMAVKDDRLYVHTYSYDYVIGIILN
;
A
#
# COMPACT_ATOMS: atom_id res chain seq x y z
N MET A 1 -6.51 7.66 2.94
CA MET A 1 -6.83 8.31 1.65
C MET A 1 -8.33 8.25 1.45
N ILE A 2 -8.92 9.37 1.03
CA ILE A 2 -10.32 9.50 0.63
C ILE A 2 -10.27 9.71 -0.88
N GLY A 3 -11.22 9.13 -1.63
CA GLY A 3 -11.25 9.27 -3.09
C GLY A 3 -12.66 9.53 -3.59
N GLU A 4 -12.76 10.13 -4.77
CA GLU A 4 -14.03 10.30 -5.48
C GLU A 4 -14.46 9.02 -6.18
N SER A 5 -13.49 8.14 -6.50
CA SER A 5 -13.70 6.82 -7.08
C SER A 5 -12.52 5.88 -6.76
N TRP A 6 -12.58 4.64 -7.26
CA TRP A 6 -11.48 3.69 -7.17
C TRP A 6 -10.25 4.11 -7.97
N ASP A 7 -10.47 4.87 -9.04
CA ASP A 7 -9.42 5.33 -9.95
C ASP A 7 -8.90 6.72 -9.59
N CYS A 8 -9.56 7.44 -8.69
CA CYS A 8 -9.19 8.80 -8.30
C CYS A 8 -9.22 8.97 -6.78
N PHE A 9 -8.05 9.16 -6.19
CA PHE A 9 -7.90 9.33 -4.74
C PHE A 9 -6.82 10.35 -4.38
N TYR A 10 -6.86 10.82 -3.14
CA TYR A 10 -5.94 11.86 -2.68
C TYR A 10 -5.44 11.61 -1.27
N ASP A 11 -4.25 12.15 -1.01
CA ASP A 11 -3.71 12.35 0.31
C ASP A 11 -3.60 13.84 0.64
N GLU A 12 -2.85 14.21 1.68
CA GLU A 12 -2.71 15.60 2.10
C GLU A 12 -1.92 16.49 1.12
N ASN A 13 -1.19 15.89 0.17
CA ASN A 13 -0.30 16.58 -0.76
C ASN A 13 -0.68 16.37 -2.23
N TYR A 14 -1.16 15.18 -2.60
CA TYR A 14 -1.27 14.78 -4.01
C TYR A 14 -2.61 14.13 -4.35
N THR A 15 -2.99 14.30 -5.61
CA THR A 15 -4.05 13.52 -6.27
C THR A 15 -3.42 12.43 -7.13
N TYR A 16 -3.98 11.24 -7.04
CA TYR A 16 -3.58 10.04 -7.76
C TYR A 16 -4.72 9.63 -8.68
N GLN A 17 -4.46 9.59 -9.98
CA GLN A 17 -5.44 9.24 -10.99
C GLN A 17 -4.94 8.06 -11.83
N TRP A 18 -5.68 6.96 -11.79
CA TRP A 18 -5.55 5.86 -12.73
C TRP A 18 -6.37 6.16 -13.99
N ASP A 19 -5.76 6.03 -15.16
CA ASP A 19 -6.44 6.08 -16.46
C ASP A 19 -5.66 5.27 -17.50
N ASP A 20 -6.36 4.44 -18.27
CA ASP A 20 -5.81 3.57 -19.33
C ASP A 20 -4.48 2.87 -18.96
N GLY A 21 -4.43 2.36 -17.72
CA GLY A 21 -3.26 1.65 -17.22
C GLY A 21 -2.06 2.52 -16.82
N LYS A 22 -2.28 3.81 -16.59
CA LYS A 22 -1.25 4.73 -16.11
C LYS A 22 -1.68 5.34 -14.80
N LEU A 23 -0.73 5.55 -13.90
CA LEU A 23 -0.94 6.34 -12.70
C LEU A 23 -0.36 7.73 -12.92
N SER A 24 -1.21 8.74 -12.94
CA SER A 24 -0.79 10.13 -12.91
C SER A 24 -0.84 10.67 -11.47
N ILE A 25 0.21 11.39 -11.06
CA ILE A 25 0.31 12.01 -9.74
C ILE A 25 0.36 13.52 -9.91
N PHE A 26 -0.55 14.24 -9.25
CA PHE A 26 -0.74 15.68 -9.39
C PHE A 26 -0.50 16.43 -8.07
N ASP A 27 0.10 17.61 -8.18
CA ASP A 27 0.08 18.66 -7.16
C ASP A 27 -0.83 19.81 -7.64
N GLY A 28 -2.04 19.85 -7.10
CA GLY A 28 -3.12 20.69 -7.64
C GLY A 28 -3.45 20.32 -9.09
N GLU A 29 -3.33 21.28 -10.00
CA GLU A 29 -3.54 21.06 -11.45
C GLU A 29 -2.25 20.59 -12.17
N ASN A 30 -1.11 20.58 -11.50
CA ASN A 30 0.17 20.23 -12.12
C ASN A 30 0.39 18.72 -12.07
N CYS A 31 0.44 18.07 -13.23
CA CYS A 31 0.88 16.68 -13.33
C CYS A 31 2.39 16.60 -13.10
N LEU A 32 2.81 15.96 -12.01
CA LEU A 32 4.22 15.78 -11.67
C LEU A 32 4.81 14.54 -12.35
N TYR A 33 4.07 13.43 -12.29
CA TYR A 33 4.52 12.14 -12.79
C TYR A 33 3.40 11.43 -13.55
N VAL A 34 3.78 10.71 -14.60
CA VAL A 34 2.93 9.73 -15.28
C VAL A 34 3.69 8.42 -15.29
N LEU A 35 3.23 7.47 -14.49
CA LEU A 35 3.83 6.17 -14.35
C LEU A 35 3.11 5.21 -15.29
N GLU A 36 3.84 4.76 -16.30
CA GLU A 36 3.47 3.57 -17.05
C GLU A 36 3.96 2.35 -16.29
N TYR A 37 3.20 1.25 -16.35
CA TYR A 37 3.53 0.05 -15.58
C TYR A 37 5.00 -0.37 -15.76
N PRO A 38 5.80 -0.39 -14.68
CA PRO A 38 7.16 -0.90 -14.77
C PRO A 38 7.19 -2.43 -14.93
N THR A 39 6.07 -3.13 -14.65
CA THR A 39 5.95 -4.58 -14.77
C THR A 39 4.55 -5.02 -15.20
N ASP A 40 4.44 -6.23 -15.74
CA ASP A 40 3.22 -6.91 -16.21
C ASP A 40 2.30 -7.43 -15.09
N LYS A 41 2.55 -7.10 -13.81
CA LYS A 41 2.00 -7.86 -12.65
C LYS A 41 1.30 -7.04 -11.55
N TRP A 42 0.66 -5.92 -11.87
CA TRP A 42 -0.05 -5.11 -10.84
C TRP A 42 -1.55 -5.29 -10.91
N TYR A 43 -2.20 -5.31 -9.74
CA TYR A 43 -3.65 -5.29 -9.60
C TYR A 43 -4.04 -3.86 -9.27
N VAL A 44 -4.89 -3.33 -10.13
CA VAL A 44 -5.31 -1.94 -10.17
C VAL A 44 -6.64 -1.86 -9.45
N ASN A 45 -6.62 -1.85 -8.13
CA ASN A 45 -7.82 -1.55 -7.37
C ASN A 45 -7.46 -0.93 -6.04
N GLY A 46 -7.82 0.34 -5.86
CA GLY A 46 -7.76 1.02 -4.57
C GLY A 46 -6.59 1.98 -4.37
N ASN A 47 -6.46 2.41 -3.12
CA ASN A 47 -5.57 3.47 -2.66
C ASN A 47 -4.16 2.90 -2.40
N ASN A 48 -3.49 2.47 -3.47
CA ASN A 48 -2.22 1.70 -3.39
C ASN A 48 -1.03 2.52 -3.90
N ALA A 49 -1.04 3.82 -3.62
CA ALA A 49 -0.01 4.75 -4.02
C ALA A 49 0.27 5.74 -2.89
N ARG A 50 1.55 6.04 -2.68
CA ARG A 50 2.00 7.15 -1.85
C ARG A 50 3.28 7.72 -2.43
N LEU A 51 3.32 9.03 -2.62
CA LEU A 51 4.54 9.77 -2.96
C LEU A 51 5.03 10.54 -1.73
N GLU A 52 6.29 10.35 -1.35
CA GLU A 52 6.93 11.11 -0.28
C GLU A 52 8.39 11.39 -0.66
N ASN A 53 8.77 12.67 -0.74
CA ASN A 53 10.14 13.10 -1.06
C ASN A 53 10.73 12.47 -2.34
N GLY A 54 9.93 12.38 -3.41
CA GLY A 54 10.35 11.77 -4.69
C GLY A 54 10.37 10.24 -4.70
N ILE A 55 10.09 9.58 -3.57
CA ILE A 55 9.98 8.13 -3.46
C ILE A 55 8.51 7.73 -3.58
N PHE A 56 8.24 6.87 -4.56
CA PHE A 56 6.95 6.26 -4.77
C PHE A 56 6.87 4.91 -4.07
N TYR A 57 5.90 4.77 -3.19
CA TYR A 57 5.53 3.51 -2.56
C TYR A 57 4.28 2.97 -3.24
N GLY A 58 4.32 1.71 -3.63
CA GLY A 58 3.18 1.02 -4.20
C GLY A 58 3.24 -0.47 -3.92
N ALA A 59 2.34 -1.22 -4.57
CA ALA A 59 2.26 -2.65 -4.40
C ALA A 59 2.00 -3.41 -5.70
N SER A 60 2.51 -4.63 -5.75
CA SER A 60 2.23 -5.62 -6.78
C SER A 60 1.27 -6.64 -6.18
N VAL A 61 0.12 -6.79 -6.82
CA VAL A 61 -0.91 -7.76 -6.46
C VAL A 61 -1.37 -8.40 -7.77
N MET A 62 -1.63 -9.69 -7.79
CA MET A 62 -2.11 -10.37 -9.00
C MET A 62 -3.10 -11.46 -8.66
N ASN A 63 -3.93 -11.83 -9.64
CA ASN A 63 -4.78 -13.00 -9.50
C ASN A 63 -3.93 -14.24 -9.20
N GLY A 64 -4.30 -14.94 -8.14
CA GLY A 64 -3.51 -16.05 -7.62
C GLY A 64 -2.70 -15.71 -6.37
N TYR A 65 -2.90 -14.54 -5.74
CA TYR A 65 -2.47 -14.02 -4.41
C TYR A 65 -1.47 -14.81 -3.53
N ALA A 66 -1.55 -16.14 -3.49
CA ALA A 66 -0.61 -17.04 -2.84
C ALA A 66 0.55 -17.53 -3.74
N GLN A 67 0.60 -17.14 -5.02
CA GLN A 67 1.72 -17.46 -5.90
C GLN A 67 3.00 -16.69 -5.49
N PRO A 68 4.19 -17.19 -5.86
CA PRO A 68 5.41 -16.41 -5.75
C PRO A 68 5.36 -15.15 -6.61
N ASP A 69 6.15 -14.14 -6.24
CA ASP A 69 6.30 -12.87 -6.98
C ASP A 69 4.98 -12.11 -7.14
N THR A 70 4.12 -12.19 -6.11
CA THR A 70 2.94 -11.35 -5.98
C THR A 70 2.67 -10.97 -4.53
N CYS A 71 1.80 -9.99 -4.34
CA CYS A 71 1.31 -9.54 -3.05
C CYS A 71 2.43 -8.97 -2.18
N PHE A 72 3.22 -8.09 -2.78
CA PHE A 72 4.35 -7.42 -2.13
C PHE A 72 4.28 -5.90 -2.36
N MET A 73 4.96 -5.16 -1.51
CA MET A 73 5.17 -3.72 -1.64
C MET A 73 6.53 -3.42 -2.23
N PHE A 74 6.71 -2.22 -2.76
CA PHE A 74 8.01 -1.73 -3.20
C PHE A 74 8.12 -0.22 -2.97
N ALA A 75 9.35 0.27 -2.95
CA ALA A 75 9.67 1.68 -3.10
C ALA A 75 10.51 1.92 -4.34
N TYR A 76 10.19 2.97 -5.06
CA TYR A 76 10.81 3.34 -6.32
C TYR A 76 11.16 4.82 -6.30
N ASP A 77 12.42 5.14 -6.58
CA ASP A 77 12.90 6.50 -6.76
C ASP A 77 12.51 6.96 -8.17
N LEU A 78 11.56 7.88 -8.25
CA LEU A 78 11.02 8.38 -9.52
C LEU A 78 11.99 9.33 -10.23
N GLU A 79 12.86 10.03 -9.49
CA GLU A 79 13.81 10.97 -10.08
C GLU A 79 14.98 10.23 -10.75
N ASN A 80 15.41 9.12 -10.16
CA ASN A 80 16.55 8.32 -10.64
C ASN A 80 16.13 7.03 -11.35
N GLU A 81 14.83 6.82 -11.56
CA GLU A 81 14.26 5.63 -12.22
C GLU A 81 14.77 4.30 -11.62
N LYS A 82 14.74 4.20 -10.28
CA LYS A 82 15.39 3.10 -9.57
C LYS A 82 14.48 2.44 -8.54
N LEU A 83 14.33 1.12 -8.64
CA LEU A 83 13.77 0.31 -7.55
C LEU A 83 14.71 0.36 -6.35
N LEU A 84 14.22 0.87 -5.22
CA LEU A 84 14.98 0.95 -3.98
C LEU A 84 14.90 -0.36 -3.21
N TRP A 85 13.70 -0.89 -3.04
CA TRP A 85 13.45 -2.15 -2.36
C TRP A 85 12.12 -2.77 -2.81
N ARG A 86 11.99 -4.07 -2.55
CA ARG A 86 10.71 -4.79 -2.54
C ARG A 86 10.58 -5.55 -1.22
N SER A 87 9.37 -5.64 -0.67
CA SER A 87 9.11 -6.49 0.49
C SER A 87 9.05 -7.97 0.10
N ALA A 88 8.95 -8.85 1.09
CA ALA A 88 8.67 -10.25 0.85
C ALA A 88 7.29 -10.44 0.19
N ASP A 89 7.16 -11.51 -0.60
CA ASP A 89 5.86 -11.95 -1.13
C ASP A 89 4.85 -12.12 0.00
N GLN A 90 3.55 -12.01 -0.33
CA GLN A 90 2.46 -12.27 0.62
C GLN A 90 2.49 -11.37 1.88
N THR A 91 2.96 -10.13 1.71
CA THR A 91 2.91 -9.07 2.72
C THR A 91 1.83 -8.04 2.44
N TYR A 92 1.21 -8.10 1.25
CA TYR A 92 0.25 -7.09 0.79
C TYR A 92 -0.84 -7.65 -0.12
N ASN A 93 -2.11 -7.54 0.27
CA ASN A 93 -3.25 -7.52 -0.63
C ASN A 93 -4.45 -6.73 -0.06
N SER A 94 -4.22 -5.91 0.97
CA SER A 94 -5.21 -4.96 1.49
C SER A 94 -5.51 -3.85 0.47
N MET A 95 -6.69 -3.23 0.55
CA MET A 95 -7.16 -2.18 -0.37
C MET A 95 -6.46 -0.82 -0.19
N ASN A 96 -5.66 -0.66 0.87
CA ASN A 96 -4.74 0.44 1.05
C ASN A 96 -3.55 0.03 1.93
N PHE A 97 -2.59 0.95 2.07
CA PHE A 97 -1.59 0.94 3.14
C PHE A 97 -1.49 2.32 3.76
N LEU A 98 -0.83 2.42 4.91
CA LEU A 98 -0.58 3.68 5.61
C LEU A 98 0.90 3.84 5.87
N VAL A 99 1.43 5.03 5.60
CA VAL A 99 2.80 5.40 5.95
C VAL A 99 2.75 6.29 7.19
N LYS A 100 3.48 5.94 8.25
CA LYS A 100 3.54 6.69 9.51
C LYS A 100 4.97 6.69 10.03
N GLY A 101 5.65 7.83 9.92
CA GLY A 101 7.08 7.91 10.21
C GLY A 101 7.86 6.98 9.28
N ASP A 102 8.65 6.07 9.85
CA ASP A 102 9.44 5.07 9.12
C ASP A 102 8.75 3.70 9.01
N VAL A 103 7.45 3.62 9.30
CA VAL A 103 6.68 2.38 9.26
C VAL A 103 5.60 2.44 8.19
N ILE A 104 5.48 1.35 7.42
CA ILE A 104 4.34 1.09 6.55
C ILE A 104 3.45 0.04 7.20
N PHE A 105 2.17 0.37 7.39
CA PHE A 105 1.14 -0.58 7.79
C PHE A 105 0.43 -1.09 6.55
N CYS A 106 0.51 -2.41 6.34
CA CYS A 106 -0.17 -3.11 5.26
C CYS A 106 -0.71 -4.45 5.75
N GLY A 107 -1.43 -5.16 4.90
CA GLY A 107 -1.98 -6.43 5.32
C GLY A 107 -2.05 -7.46 4.20
N TYR A 108 -2.00 -8.72 4.58
CA TYR A 108 -2.20 -9.86 3.69
C TYR A 108 -3.15 -10.88 4.31
N GLY A 109 -3.88 -11.59 3.45
CA GLY A 109 -4.63 -12.77 3.81
C GLY A 109 -5.29 -13.39 2.59
N PHE A 110 -5.44 -14.72 2.57
CA PHE A 110 -6.12 -15.41 1.47
C PHE A 110 -6.66 -16.77 1.94
N THR A 111 -7.49 -17.42 1.13
CA THR A 111 -8.32 -18.60 1.51
C THR A 111 -7.59 -19.68 2.33
N ALA A 112 -6.33 -19.98 1.99
CA ALA A 112 -5.51 -20.99 2.65
C ALA A 112 -4.27 -20.41 3.36
N GLU A 113 -4.15 -19.09 3.37
CA GLU A 113 -3.02 -18.36 3.95
C GLU A 113 -3.42 -17.75 5.29
N ASP A 114 -2.44 -17.53 6.15
CA ASP A 114 -2.66 -16.83 7.40
C ASP A 114 -2.97 -15.33 7.15
N ASP A 115 -3.92 -14.79 7.92
CA ASP A 115 -4.28 -13.38 7.86
C ASP A 115 -3.40 -12.56 8.83
N TYR A 116 -2.65 -11.60 8.30
CA TYR A 116 -1.76 -10.75 9.08
C TYR A 116 -1.91 -9.27 8.72
N LEU A 117 -1.86 -8.43 9.76
CA LEU A 117 -1.45 -7.04 9.63
C LEU A 117 0.07 -6.97 9.78
N TYR A 118 0.75 -6.38 8.81
CA TYR A 118 2.19 -6.20 8.78
C TYR A 118 2.59 -4.77 9.12
N GLN A 119 3.76 -4.67 9.75
CA GLN A 119 4.56 -3.46 9.82
C GLN A 119 5.83 -3.70 9.01
N LEU A 120 6.06 -2.85 8.01
CA LEU A 120 7.29 -2.86 7.22
C LEU A 120 8.14 -1.64 7.57
N ASP A 121 9.46 -1.79 7.57
CA ASP A 121 10.37 -0.66 7.54
C ASP A 121 10.26 0.07 6.19
N LYS A 122 9.95 1.36 6.22
CA LYS A 122 9.74 2.20 5.02
C LYS A 122 11.01 2.35 4.17
N ASN A 123 12.18 2.22 4.78
CA ASN A 123 13.47 2.45 4.12
C ASN A 123 14.04 1.18 3.50
N THR A 124 13.63 -0.01 3.98
CA THR A 124 14.17 -1.30 3.51
C THR A 124 13.11 -2.24 2.93
N GLY A 125 11.84 -2.05 3.25
CA GLY A 125 10.75 -2.97 2.90
C GLY A 125 10.71 -4.25 3.73
N GLU A 126 11.59 -4.39 4.72
CA GLU A 126 11.66 -5.57 5.59
C GLU A 126 10.46 -5.60 6.55
N VAL A 127 9.95 -6.81 6.82
CA VAL A 127 8.92 -7.01 7.85
C VAL A 127 9.57 -6.83 9.22
N ILE A 128 9.15 -5.81 9.94
CA ILE A 128 9.63 -5.53 11.31
C ILE A 128 8.73 -6.14 12.38
N ASP A 129 7.42 -6.28 12.11
CA ASP A 129 6.47 -6.94 12.98
C ASP A 129 5.23 -7.42 12.21
N ARG A 130 4.47 -8.34 12.81
CA ARG A 130 3.17 -8.79 12.30
C ARG A 130 2.21 -9.15 13.43
N LEU A 131 0.94 -8.80 13.23
CA LEU A 131 -0.15 -9.15 14.12
C LEU A 131 -1.09 -10.15 13.42
N PRO A 132 -1.28 -11.36 13.96
CA PRO A 132 -2.29 -12.28 13.44
C PRO A 132 -3.69 -11.70 13.58
N LEU A 133 -4.47 -11.77 12.50
CA LEU A 133 -5.88 -11.40 12.46
C LEU A 133 -6.75 -12.63 12.21
N LYS A 134 -8.06 -12.53 12.49
CA LYS A 134 -9.01 -13.61 12.21
C LYS A 134 -9.45 -13.68 10.75
N LYS A 135 -9.31 -12.57 10.03
CA LYS A 135 -9.71 -12.36 8.64
C LYS A 135 -8.82 -11.34 7.97
N MET A 136 -8.67 -11.49 6.65
CA MET A 136 -7.89 -10.62 5.79
C MET A 136 -8.19 -9.15 6.05
N PRO A 137 -7.16 -8.35 6.36
CA PRO A 137 -7.28 -6.90 6.44
C PRO A 137 -7.61 -6.30 5.07
N ASP A 138 -8.59 -5.41 5.06
CA ASP A 138 -9.13 -4.81 3.85
C ASP A 138 -8.76 -3.32 3.79
N LEU A 139 -9.33 -2.52 4.69
CA LEU A 139 -9.09 -1.07 4.77
C LEU A 139 -8.52 -0.67 6.12
N MET A 140 -7.61 0.29 6.11
CA MET A 140 -6.96 0.83 7.30
C MET A 140 -7.08 2.35 7.38
N ALA A 141 -7.26 2.86 8.60
CA ALA A 141 -7.21 4.29 8.89
C ALA A 141 -6.54 4.57 10.24
N VAL A 142 -5.81 5.68 10.33
CA VAL A 142 -5.29 6.17 11.62
C VAL A 142 -6.13 7.34 12.09
N LYS A 143 -6.54 7.28 13.36
CA LYS A 143 -7.19 8.39 14.05
C LYS A 143 -6.85 8.32 15.54
N ASP A 144 -6.56 9.48 16.16
CA ASP A 144 -6.30 9.59 17.60
C ASP A 144 -5.27 8.56 18.11
N ASP A 145 -4.14 8.42 17.39
CA ASP A 145 -3.04 7.46 17.65
C ASP A 145 -3.47 5.98 17.71
N ARG A 146 -4.58 5.66 17.04
CA ARG A 146 -5.08 4.31 16.89
C ARG A 146 -5.17 3.95 15.42
N LEU A 147 -4.79 2.71 15.13
CA LEU A 147 -5.00 2.07 13.85
C LEU A 147 -6.34 1.34 13.88
N TYR A 148 -7.24 1.75 13.01
CA TYR A 148 -8.50 1.09 12.72
C TYR A 148 -8.29 0.19 11.52
N VAL A 149 -8.59 -1.09 11.66
CA VAL A 149 -8.45 -2.09 10.59
C VAL A 149 -9.80 -2.73 10.36
N HIS A 150 -10.38 -2.47 9.19
CA HIS A 150 -11.51 -3.22 8.68
C HIS A 150 -11.01 -4.50 8.04
N THR A 151 -11.67 -5.61 8.34
CA THR A 151 -11.49 -6.91 7.68
C THR A 151 -12.83 -7.37 7.14
N TYR A 152 -12.84 -8.39 6.29
CA TYR A 152 -14.07 -8.92 5.68
C TYR A 152 -15.21 -9.26 6.69
N SER A 153 -14.90 -9.49 7.98
CA SER A 153 -15.92 -9.84 8.98
C SER A 153 -15.69 -9.27 10.38
N TYR A 154 -14.65 -8.46 10.59
CA TYR A 154 -14.25 -7.95 11.89
C TYR A 154 -13.61 -6.57 11.76
N ASP A 155 -13.78 -5.73 12.79
CA ASP A 155 -13.05 -4.48 12.94
C ASP A 155 -12.11 -4.56 14.14
N TYR A 156 -10.90 -4.02 13.97
CA TYR A 156 -9.88 -3.94 15.02
C TYR A 156 -9.56 -2.48 15.31
N VAL A 157 -9.27 -2.20 16.59
CA VAL A 157 -8.69 -0.94 17.04
C VAL A 157 -7.40 -1.28 17.76
N ILE A 158 -6.27 -0.87 17.19
CA ILE A 158 -4.93 -1.22 17.64
C ILE A 158 -4.23 0.07 18.08
N GLY A 159 -3.61 0.05 19.26
CA GLY A 159 -2.79 1.17 19.71
C GLY A 159 -1.48 1.22 18.92
N ILE A 160 -1.12 2.39 18.41
CA ILE A 160 0.15 2.60 17.71
C ILE A 160 1.15 3.12 18.74
N ILE A 161 2.25 2.40 18.93
CA ILE A 161 3.41 2.91 19.67
C ILE A 161 4.46 3.25 18.63
N LEU A 162 4.62 4.54 18.33
CA LEU A 162 5.73 5.03 17.51
C LEU A 162 6.88 5.31 18.46
N ASN A 163 7.97 4.56 18.31
CA ASN A 163 9.21 4.78 19.05
C ASN A 163 10.02 5.92 18.43
#